data_AF-A0A7S0IQD6-F1
#
_entry.id   AF-A0A7S0IQD6-F1
#
_cell.length_a   1.000
_cell.length_b   1.000
_cell.length_c   1.000
_cell.angle_alpha   90.00
_cell.angle_beta   90.00
_cell.angle_gamma   90.00
#
_symmetry.space_group_name_H-M   'P 1'
#
loop_
_entity.id
_entity.type
_entity.pdbx_description
1 polymer ?
#
loop_
_entity_poly.entity_id
_entity_poly.type
_entity_poly.pdbx_seq_one_letter_code
_entity_poly.pdbx_strand_id
1 'polypeptide(L)'
;MLGSWNAYGGRAWDAAAARAAPCTSAACAAYADTTGYRPVNAPGRRVEGGADPYAVDGDDTRWQPLLESNGRGFYYRQQHIVPQIGTEVLPRMPQLTWKPHLTAPAYDYPAEVEHVVDRLAALPANRTRKAMIELFDDKPTLFGFVASVAFFENVQAMSYEDTLMLTFGASVAELDATVQTWREKVHSDLVRPTTVIQRAGDRLLYTYNGDQASSKPEHIAARDFQTYLRTMPHAEFPSASAGLCTAYAEFVDALLVGLYGTALADIVYPLRGPSSTTTTSSMPQGLPGGDGSVQGPPRNGGGPQGPPRGPPASNPNGPAHGAPRLHFKDMQQMADLCGESRLWGGMHFTAAVPAGAELAKGIGTAAVQYITELRAGDTWEGPFSQNRAADWSRPACQ
;
A
#
# COMPACT_ATOMS: atom_id res chain seq x y z
N MET A 1 10.87 -9.74 16.09
CA MET A 1 10.10 -9.15 14.97
C MET A 1 10.87 -9.17 13.66
N LEU A 2 12.01 -8.50 13.51
CA LEU A 2 12.73 -8.40 12.22
C LEU A 2 13.08 -9.75 11.54
N GLY A 3 13.32 -10.80 12.32
CA GLY A 3 13.57 -12.16 11.81
C GLY A 3 12.36 -12.85 11.17
N SER A 4 11.13 -12.48 11.55
CA SER A 4 9.89 -12.98 10.92
C SER A 4 9.57 -12.25 9.62
N TRP A 5 9.94 -10.97 9.52
CA TRP A 5 9.83 -10.17 8.30
C TRP A 5 10.84 -10.58 7.22
N ASN A 6 11.90 -11.31 7.61
CA ASN A 6 13.08 -11.58 6.80
C ASN A 6 13.70 -10.29 6.23
N ALA A 7 13.63 -9.17 6.97
CA ALA A 7 13.99 -7.84 6.47
C ALA A 7 15.43 -7.72 5.98
N TYR A 8 16.34 -8.57 6.49
CA TYR A 8 17.75 -8.61 6.11
C TYR A 8 18.14 -9.85 5.30
N GLY A 9 17.18 -10.70 4.92
CA GLY A 9 17.45 -11.89 4.11
C GLY A 9 18.17 -13.02 4.85
N GLY A 10 18.27 -12.97 6.18
CA GLY A 10 18.96 -13.98 6.98
C GLY A 10 18.31 -15.36 6.96
N ARG A 11 17.13 -15.53 6.35
CA ARG A 11 16.40 -16.79 6.23
C ARG A 11 16.00 -17.05 4.78
N ALA A 12 15.93 -18.32 4.40
CA ALA A 12 15.43 -18.79 3.12
C ALA A 12 14.56 -20.03 3.31
N TRP A 13 13.68 -20.32 2.36
CA TRP A 13 12.91 -21.57 2.35
C TRP A 13 13.81 -22.76 1.97
N ASP A 14 13.90 -23.76 2.85
CA ASP A 14 14.48 -25.06 2.55
C ASP A 14 13.37 -26.00 2.05
N ALA A 15 13.37 -26.27 0.74
CA ALA A 15 12.37 -27.12 0.11
C ALA A 15 12.50 -28.60 0.51
N ALA A 16 13.70 -29.08 0.87
CA ALA A 16 13.90 -30.47 1.27
C ALA A 16 13.40 -30.71 2.70
N ALA A 17 13.62 -29.73 3.59
CA ALA A 17 13.14 -29.80 4.97
C ALA A 17 11.74 -29.21 5.19
N ALA A 18 11.12 -28.65 4.14
CA ALA A 18 9.84 -27.96 4.16
C ALA A 18 9.72 -26.95 5.32
N ARG A 19 10.76 -26.13 5.52
CA ARG A 19 10.80 -25.11 6.58
C ARG A 19 11.74 -23.96 6.24
N ALA A 20 11.55 -22.83 6.92
CA ALA A 20 12.52 -21.75 6.91
C ALA A 20 13.85 -22.19 7.56
N ALA A 21 14.97 -21.95 6.89
CA ALA A 21 16.32 -22.21 7.38
C ALA A 21 17.18 -20.93 7.31
N PRO A 22 18.28 -20.83 8.09
CA PRO A 22 19.25 -19.76 7.92
C PRO A 22 19.76 -19.72 6.47
N CYS A 23 19.77 -18.53 5.88
CA CYS A 23 20.38 -18.34 4.58
C CYS A 23 21.90 -18.21 4.74
N THR A 24 22.65 -19.11 4.12
CA THR A 24 24.11 -19.21 4.28
C THR A 24 24.89 -18.75 3.05
N SER A 25 24.20 -18.35 1.98
CA SER A 25 24.83 -17.97 0.71
C SER A 25 24.99 -16.45 0.58
N ALA A 26 25.89 -16.00 -0.29
CA ALA A 26 25.94 -14.58 -0.67
C ALA A 26 24.69 -14.11 -1.43
N ALA A 27 23.79 -15.02 -1.82
CA ALA A 27 22.55 -14.74 -2.53
C ALA A 27 21.34 -14.55 -1.60
N CYS A 28 21.56 -14.36 -0.29
CA CYS A 28 20.50 -14.01 0.65
C CYS A 28 19.78 -12.73 0.22
N ALA A 29 18.45 -12.81 0.11
CA ALA A 29 17.64 -11.71 -0.40
C ALA A 29 16.74 -11.16 0.72
N ALA A 30 16.87 -9.85 0.98
CA ALA A 30 15.99 -9.15 1.89
C ALA A 30 14.52 -9.35 1.48
N TYR A 31 13.67 -9.59 2.48
CA TYR A 31 12.24 -9.84 2.34
C TYR A 31 11.87 -11.09 1.51
N ALA A 32 12.84 -11.96 1.19
CA ALA A 32 12.55 -13.19 0.49
C ALA A 32 11.57 -14.07 1.26
N ASP A 33 10.77 -14.84 0.52
CA ASP A 33 9.84 -15.78 1.09
C ASP A 33 10.55 -16.86 1.91
N THR A 34 10.03 -17.12 3.11
CA THR A 34 10.49 -18.14 4.04
C THR A 34 9.46 -19.23 4.29
N THR A 35 8.34 -19.22 3.56
CA THR A 35 7.19 -20.13 3.73
C THR A 35 7.07 -21.16 2.61
N GLY A 36 7.78 -20.95 1.50
CA GLY A 36 7.70 -21.85 0.36
C GLY A 36 6.42 -21.66 -0.46
N TYR A 37 5.79 -20.49 -0.38
CA TYR A 37 4.61 -20.17 -1.16
C TYR A 37 4.88 -20.41 -2.65
N ARG A 38 3.98 -21.15 -3.30
CA ARG A 38 3.98 -21.39 -4.74
C ARG A 38 2.59 -21.12 -5.28
N PRO A 39 2.44 -20.25 -6.30
CA PRO A 39 1.14 -20.08 -6.94
C PRO A 39 0.72 -21.39 -7.60
N VAL A 40 -0.57 -21.72 -7.52
CA VAL A 40 -1.14 -22.88 -8.21
C VAL A 40 -1.02 -22.71 -9.73
N ASN A 41 -1.29 -21.50 -10.21
CA ASN A 41 -1.24 -21.20 -11.64
C ASN A 41 0.16 -20.78 -12.08
N ALA A 42 0.61 -21.38 -13.19
CA ALA A 42 1.80 -20.93 -13.88
C ALA A 42 1.54 -19.62 -14.66
N PRO A 43 2.56 -18.75 -14.80
CA PRO A 43 2.43 -17.53 -15.59
C PRO A 43 2.09 -17.80 -17.05
N GLY A 44 0.99 -17.22 -17.54
CA GLY A 44 0.51 -17.43 -18.91
C GLY A 44 -0.19 -18.77 -19.17
N ARG A 45 -0.43 -19.60 -18.13
CA ARG A 45 -1.41 -20.70 -18.18
C ARG A 45 -2.72 -20.15 -18.77
N ARG A 46 -3.21 -20.81 -19.83
CA ARG A 46 -4.54 -20.57 -20.39
C ARG A 46 -5.56 -21.44 -19.66
N VAL A 47 -6.81 -21.03 -19.65
CA VAL A 47 -7.92 -21.87 -19.14
C VAL A 47 -7.98 -23.17 -19.93
N GLU A 48 -8.22 -24.27 -19.24
CA GLU A 48 -8.45 -25.57 -19.85
C GLU A 48 -9.90 -25.70 -20.33
N GLY A 49 -10.14 -25.54 -21.63
CA GLY A 49 -11.42 -25.85 -22.25
C GLY A 49 -12.59 -24.91 -21.87
N GLY A 50 -13.69 -25.04 -22.61
CA GLY A 50 -14.92 -24.25 -22.39
C GLY A 50 -15.21 -23.24 -23.51
N ALA A 51 -16.50 -23.07 -23.80
CA ALA A 51 -16.99 -22.05 -24.74
C ALA A 51 -17.06 -20.65 -24.10
N ASP A 52 -17.14 -20.59 -22.77
CA ASP A 52 -17.19 -19.35 -21.99
C ASP A 52 -15.83 -19.10 -21.31
N PRO A 53 -15.06 -18.06 -21.73
CA PRO A 53 -13.79 -17.73 -21.11
C PRO A 53 -13.90 -17.19 -19.66
N TYR A 54 -15.12 -16.89 -19.19
CA TYR A 54 -15.40 -16.42 -17.84
C TYR A 54 -16.01 -17.50 -16.93
N ALA A 55 -16.12 -18.74 -17.41
CA ALA A 55 -16.32 -19.89 -16.52
C ALA A 55 -15.02 -20.12 -15.73
N VAL A 56 -15.03 -19.80 -14.45
CA VAL A 56 -13.85 -19.84 -13.57
C VAL A 56 -14.17 -20.71 -12.35
N ASP A 57 -13.59 -21.91 -12.33
CA ASP A 57 -13.72 -22.88 -11.25
C ASP A 57 -12.36 -23.54 -10.94
N GLY A 58 -12.33 -24.40 -9.91
CA GLY A 58 -11.12 -25.14 -9.52
C GLY A 58 -9.86 -24.27 -9.41
N ASP A 59 -8.78 -24.69 -10.06
CA ASP A 59 -7.50 -23.98 -10.07
C ASP A 59 -7.56 -22.64 -10.81
N ASP A 60 -8.56 -22.42 -11.69
CA ASP A 60 -8.74 -21.15 -12.39
C ASP A 60 -9.23 -20.02 -11.47
N THR A 61 -9.73 -20.36 -10.28
CA THR A 61 -10.02 -19.37 -9.21
C THR A 61 -8.77 -18.85 -8.51
N ARG A 62 -7.59 -19.45 -8.75
CA ARG A 62 -6.35 -19.17 -8.02
C ARG A 62 -5.51 -18.08 -8.69
N TRP A 63 -4.71 -17.37 -7.89
CA TRP A 63 -3.87 -16.28 -8.37
C TRP A 63 -2.88 -16.76 -9.43
N GLN A 64 -2.78 -15.99 -10.50
CA GLN A 64 -1.85 -16.24 -11.59
C GLN A 64 -0.85 -15.09 -11.68
N PRO A 65 0.46 -15.36 -11.59
CA PRO A 65 1.45 -14.31 -11.74
C PRO A 65 1.52 -13.82 -13.20
N LEU A 66 1.53 -12.50 -13.37
CA LEU A 66 1.58 -11.87 -14.68
C LEU A 66 3.01 -11.84 -15.26
N LEU A 67 3.11 -11.82 -16.59
CA LEU A 67 4.35 -11.49 -17.30
C LEU A 67 4.45 -9.97 -17.40
N GLU A 68 5.58 -9.42 -16.97
CA GLU A 68 5.85 -7.99 -16.96
C GLU A 68 7.14 -7.67 -17.70
N SER A 69 7.32 -6.40 -18.04
CA SER A 69 8.50 -5.88 -18.69
C SER A 69 9.02 -4.65 -17.94
N ASN A 70 10.33 -4.44 -17.95
CA ASN A 70 10.92 -3.19 -17.47
C ASN A 70 10.89 -2.08 -18.54
N GLY A 71 10.24 -2.33 -19.69
CA GLY A 71 10.18 -1.39 -20.82
C GLY A 71 11.50 -1.25 -21.60
N ARG A 72 12.55 -2.00 -21.23
CA ARG A 72 13.90 -1.94 -21.81
C ARG A 72 14.34 -3.29 -22.38
N GLY A 73 13.38 -4.14 -22.74
CA GLY A 73 13.60 -5.47 -23.32
C GLY A 73 13.84 -6.59 -22.30
N PHE A 74 13.77 -6.32 -20.99
CA PHE A 74 13.82 -7.37 -19.96
C PHE A 74 12.41 -7.70 -19.48
N TYR A 75 12.09 -8.99 -19.53
CA TYR A 75 10.81 -9.53 -19.08
C TYR A 75 11.01 -10.34 -17.80
N TYR A 76 10.07 -10.22 -16.89
CA TYR A 76 10.06 -10.94 -15.62
C TYR A 76 8.65 -11.38 -15.26
N ARG A 77 8.55 -12.32 -14.35
CA ARG A 77 7.27 -12.85 -13.88
C ARG A 77 7.07 -12.41 -12.46
N GLN A 78 5.83 -12.05 -12.14
CA GLN A 78 5.48 -11.74 -10.77
C GLN A 78 5.76 -12.96 -9.87
N GLN A 79 6.16 -12.67 -8.64
CA GLN A 79 6.14 -13.61 -7.52
C GLN A 79 5.31 -12.95 -6.43
N HIS A 80 4.59 -13.74 -5.62
CA HIS A 80 3.82 -13.15 -4.54
C HIS A 80 4.76 -12.35 -3.64
N ILE A 81 4.46 -11.08 -3.44
CA ILE A 81 5.30 -10.21 -2.63
C ILE A 81 5.13 -10.58 -1.15
N VAL A 82 6.26 -10.84 -0.49
CA VAL A 82 6.40 -11.10 0.95
C VAL A 82 5.31 -12.01 1.59
N PRO A 83 4.99 -13.19 1.01
CA PRO A 83 3.89 -14.04 1.52
C PRO A 83 4.09 -14.46 2.98
N GLN A 84 5.34 -14.52 3.45
CA GLN A 84 5.67 -14.85 4.84
C GLN A 84 5.04 -13.92 5.88
N ILE A 85 4.72 -12.66 5.55
CA ILE A 85 4.12 -11.76 6.54
C ILE A 85 2.67 -12.16 6.88
N GLY A 86 2.03 -12.97 6.03
CA GLY A 86 0.71 -13.53 6.29
C GLY A 86 0.69 -14.70 7.26
N THR A 87 1.83 -15.35 7.54
CA THR A 87 1.88 -16.57 8.36
C THR A 87 2.94 -16.53 9.47
N GLU A 88 4.01 -15.78 9.31
CA GLU A 88 5.15 -15.76 10.24
C GLU A 88 5.20 -14.51 11.12
N VAL A 89 4.47 -13.46 10.72
CA VAL A 89 4.44 -12.18 11.44
C VAL A 89 3.16 -12.10 12.26
N LEU A 90 3.34 -11.88 13.56
CA LEU A 90 2.25 -11.57 14.47
C LEU A 90 1.92 -10.07 14.41
N PRO A 91 0.65 -9.68 14.66
CA PRO A 91 0.31 -8.28 14.89
C PRO A 91 1.23 -7.65 15.94
N ARG A 92 1.57 -6.38 15.74
CA ARG A 92 2.44 -5.60 16.61
C ARG A 92 1.76 -5.25 17.92
N MET A 93 0.46 -4.98 17.88
CA MET A 93 -0.36 -4.69 19.05
C MET A 93 -0.63 -5.98 19.84
N PRO A 94 -0.21 -6.08 21.12
CA PRO A 94 -0.39 -7.30 21.93
C PRO A 94 -1.85 -7.75 22.09
N GLN A 95 -2.78 -6.80 22.08
CA GLN A 95 -4.22 -7.05 22.17
C GLN A 95 -4.84 -7.55 20.86
N LEU A 96 -4.12 -7.44 19.74
CA LEU A 96 -4.57 -7.98 18.47
C LEU A 96 -3.99 -9.38 18.25
N THR A 97 -4.88 -10.34 18.06
CA THR A 97 -4.54 -11.65 17.49
C THR A 97 -4.91 -11.68 16.02
N TRP A 98 -4.51 -12.73 15.31
CA TRP A 98 -5.08 -12.99 14.00
C TRP A 98 -6.60 -13.08 14.09
N LYS A 99 -7.27 -12.34 13.21
CA LYS A 99 -8.71 -12.45 13.06
C LYS A 99 -9.07 -13.78 12.40
N PRO A 100 -10.28 -14.32 12.60
CA PRO A 100 -10.76 -15.47 11.83
C PRO A 100 -10.62 -15.23 10.33
N HIS A 101 -10.36 -16.29 9.57
CA HIS A 101 -10.37 -16.22 8.11
C HIS A 101 -11.74 -15.79 7.61
N LEU A 102 -11.75 -15.00 6.54
CA LEU A 102 -12.99 -14.63 5.88
C LEU A 102 -13.49 -15.79 5.04
N THR A 103 -14.80 -15.82 4.78
CA THR A 103 -15.32 -16.69 3.73
C THR A 103 -14.96 -16.07 2.39
N ALA A 104 -14.17 -16.79 1.60
CA ALA A 104 -13.85 -16.37 0.24
C ALA A 104 -15.14 -16.19 -0.58
N PRO A 105 -15.29 -15.09 -1.34
CA PRO A 105 -16.49 -14.84 -2.12
C PRO A 105 -16.60 -15.84 -3.28
N ALA A 106 -17.80 -16.35 -3.50
CA ALA A 106 -18.15 -17.06 -4.73
C ALA A 106 -18.51 -16.01 -5.80
N TYR A 107 -17.52 -15.53 -6.55
CA TYR A 107 -17.72 -14.52 -7.58
C TYR A 107 -18.58 -15.04 -8.74
N ASP A 108 -19.52 -14.22 -9.18
CA ASP A 108 -20.09 -14.30 -10.53
C ASP A 108 -19.12 -13.58 -11.47
N TYR A 109 -18.15 -14.33 -12.01
CA TYR A 109 -17.08 -13.75 -12.83
C TYR A 109 -17.58 -13.06 -14.11
N PRO A 110 -18.57 -13.59 -14.87
CA PRO A 110 -19.18 -12.84 -15.96
C PRO A 110 -19.69 -11.45 -15.53
N ALA A 111 -20.44 -11.37 -14.43
CA ALA A 111 -20.96 -10.09 -13.93
C ALA A 111 -19.84 -9.17 -13.41
N GLU A 112 -18.87 -9.70 -12.66
CA GLU A 112 -17.74 -8.93 -12.15
C GLU A 112 -16.84 -8.39 -13.28
N VAL A 113 -16.65 -9.16 -14.35
CA VAL A 113 -15.93 -8.71 -15.55
C VAL A 113 -16.65 -7.54 -16.21
N GLU A 114 -17.97 -7.63 -16.38
CA GLU A 114 -18.78 -6.53 -16.92
C GLU A 114 -18.63 -5.27 -16.07
N HIS A 115 -18.73 -5.39 -14.74
CA HIS A 115 -18.51 -4.27 -13.83
C HIS A 115 -17.12 -3.63 -13.96
N VAL A 116 -16.06 -4.44 -14.11
CA VAL A 116 -14.70 -3.91 -14.28
C VAL A 116 -14.55 -3.20 -15.62
N VAL A 117 -15.03 -3.81 -16.70
CA VAL A 117 -14.97 -3.25 -18.07
C VAL A 117 -15.73 -1.92 -18.14
N ASP A 118 -16.93 -1.85 -17.57
CA ASP A 118 -17.77 -0.66 -17.57
C ASP A 118 -17.17 0.49 -16.74
N ARG A 119 -16.68 0.18 -15.53
CA ARG A 119 -16.02 1.18 -14.67
C ARG A 119 -14.80 1.78 -15.39
N LEU A 120 -14.01 0.94 -16.05
CA LEU A 120 -12.85 1.38 -16.83
C LEU A 120 -13.23 2.08 -18.15
N ALA A 121 -14.36 1.75 -18.78
CA ALA A 121 -14.85 2.47 -19.95
C ALA A 121 -15.25 3.92 -19.60
N ALA A 122 -15.80 4.14 -18.40
CA ALA A 122 -16.19 5.47 -17.90
C ALA A 122 -15.01 6.28 -17.32
N LEU A 123 -13.86 5.67 -17.06
CA LEU A 123 -12.73 6.29 -16.38
C LEU A 123 -11.99 7.38 -17.20
N PRO A 124 -11.71 7.21 -18.52
CA PRO A 124 -10.88 8.14 -19.30
C PRO A 124 -11.31 9.61 -19.21
N ALA A 125 -12.62 9.87 -19.24
CA ALA A 125 -13.18 11.22 -19.14
C ALA A 125 -13.28 11.75 -17.68
N ASN A 126 -13.15 10.87 -16.68
CA ASN A 126 -13.35 11.21 -15.27
C ASN A 126 -12.02 11.51 -14.57
N ARG A 127 -11.55 12.76 -14.72
CA ARG A 127 -10.31 13.23 -14.09
C ARG A 127 -10.30 13.10 -12.56
N THR A 128 -11.44 13.31 -11.91
CA THR A 128 -11.56 13.20 -10.46
C THR A 128 -11.32 11.77 -9.98
N ARG A 129 -11.92 10.77 -10.65
CA ARG A 129 -11.67 9.35 -10.34
C ARG A 129 -10.23 8.95 -10.62
N LYS A 130 -9.64 9.38 -11.75
CA LYS A 130 -8.21 9.14 -12.03
C LYS A 130 -7.32 9.66 -10.90
N ALA A 131 -7.52 10.92 -10.50
CA ALA A 131 -6.77 11.53 -9.42
C ALA A 131 -6.99 10.85 -8.06
N MET A 132 -8.21 10.39 -7.76
CA MET A 132 -8.47 9.60 -6.56
C MET A 132 -7.78 8.23 -6.61
N ILE A 133 -7.78 7.55 -7.77
CA ILE A 133 -7.08 6.27 -7.92
C ILE A 133 -5.58 6.44 -7.63
N GLU A 134 -4.96 7.49 -8.19
CA GLU A 134 -3.55 7.82 -7.98
C GLU A 134 -3.25 8.19 -6.51
N LEU A 135 -4.03 9.10 -5.93
CA LEU A 135 -3.88 9.52 -4.53
C LEU A 135 -4.01 8.33 -3.56
N PHE A 136 -5.03 7.49 -3.77
CA PHE A 136 -5.26 6.33 -2.91
C PHE A 136 -4.29 5.18 -3.18
N ASP A 137 -3.52 5.20 -4.27
CA ASP A 137 -2.43 4.25 -4.47
C ASP A 137 -1.15 4.71 -3.75
N ASP A 138 -0.88 6.02 -3.76
CA ASP A 138 0.23 6.65 -3.05
C ASP A 138 -0.10 6.86 -1.56
N LYS A 139 0.00 5.77 -0.79
CA LYS A 139 -0.24 5.77 0.66
C LYS A 139 0.62 6.78 1.42
N PRO A 140 1.94 6.88 1.18
CA PRO A 140 2.77 7.87 1.86
C PRO A 140 2.28 9.31 1.67
N THR A 141 1.93 9.68 0.43
CA THR A 141 1.41 11.03 0.15
C THR A 141 0.07 11.28 0.84
N LEU A 142 -0.86 10.33 0.77
CA LEU A 142 -2.17 10.43 1.43
C LEU A 142 -2.04 10.60 2.94
N PHE A 143 -1.30 9.71 3.61
CA PHE A 143 -1.19 9.71 5.06
C PHE A 143 -0.35 10.89 5.57
N GLY A 144 0.71 11.28 4.86
CA GLY A 144 1.46 12.49 5.16
C GLY A 144 0.61 13.75 5.03
N PHE A 145 -0.29 13.80 4.04
CA PHE A 145 -1.24 14.89 3.88
C PHE A 145 -2.24 14.96 5.05
N VAL A 146 -2.88 13.85 5.40
CA VAL A 146 -3.83 13.81 6.53
C VAL A 146 -3.15 14.20 7.83
N ALA A 147 -1.93 13.70 8.09
CA ALA A 147 -1.17 14.10 9.26
C ALA A 147 -0.85 15.60 9.29
N SER A 148 -0.60 16.20 8.11
CA SER A 148 -0.41 17.65 8.00
C SER A 148 -1.69 18.43 8.28
N VAL A 149 -2.85 17.96 7.81
CA VAL A 149 -4.16 18.58 8.13
C VAL A 149 -4.42 18.52 9.63
N ALA A 150 -4.23 17.35 10.25
CA ALA A 150 -4.36 17.17 11.69
C ALA A 150 -3.47 18.13 12.48
N PHE A 151 -2.21 18.30 12.04
CA PHE A 151 -1.29 19.26 12.63
C PHE A 151 -1.77 20.70 12.49
N PHE A 152 -2.15 21.15 11.29
CA PHE A 152 -2.52 22.55 11.07
C PHE A 152 -3.83 22.93 11.77
N GLU A 153 -4.82 22.04 11.82
CA GLU A 153 -6.07 22.28 12.56
C GLU A 153 -5.85 22.39 14.06
N ASN A 154 -4.85 21.69 14.59
CA ASN A 154 -4.56 21.63 16.03
C ASN A 154 -3.25 22.34 16.40
N VAL A 155 -2.69 23.18 15.54
CA VAL A 155 -1.32 23.72 15.68
C VAL A 155 -1.07 24.49 16.98
N GLN A 156 -2.13 25.05 17.57
CA GLN A 156 -2.05 25.79 18.83
C GLN A 156 -1.97 24.87 20.07
N ALA A 157 -2.42 23.62 19.95
CA ALA A 157 -2.53 22.66 21.06
C ALA A 157 -1.66 21.41 20.87
N MET A 158 -1.31 21.05 19.64
CA MET A 158 -0.62 19.82 19.33
C MET A 158 0.83 19.84 19.83
N SER A 159 1.13 18.95 20.77
CA SER A 159 2.48 18.79 21.29
C SER A 159 3.35 17.93 20.37
N TYR A 160 4.66 17.96 20.60
CA TYR A 160 5.58 17.03 19.95
C TYR A 160 5.24 15.58 20.27
N GLU A 161 4.81 15.30 21.50
CA GLU A 161 4.37 13.97 21.92
C GLU A 161 3.13 13.51 21.14
N ASP A 162 2.14 14.38 20.95
CA ASP A 162 0.94 14.07 20.16
C ASP A 162 1.29 13.82 18.68
N THR A 163 2.31 14.50 18.15
CA THR A 163 2.83 14.25 16.80
C THR A 163 3.46 12.86 16.68
N LEU A 164 4.23 12.46 17.70
CA LEU A 164 4.79 11.10 17.78
C LEU A 164 3.69 10.05 17.91
N MET A 165 2.67 10.30 18.74
CA MET A 165 1.50 9.44 18.87
C MET A 165 0.79 9.24 17.52
N LEU A 166 0.55 10.32 16.79
CA LEU A 166 -0.09 10.28 15.47
C LEU A 166 0.74 9.45 14.48
N THR A 167 2.03 9.73 14.34
CA THR A 167 2.86 9.05 13.32
C THR A 167 3.12 7.58 13.67
N PHE A 168 3.47 7.30 14.94
CA PHE A 168 3.76 5.94 15.38
C PHE A 168 2.49 5.09 15.41
N GLY A 169 1.39 5.60 15.97
CA GLY A 169 0.13 4.87 16.04
C GLY A 169 -0.47 4.57 14.67
N ALA A 170 -0.40 5.52 13.73
CA ALA A 170 -0.82 5.29 12.35
C ALA A 170 -0.01 4.17 11.71
N SER A 171 1.33 4.22 11.85
CA SER A 171 2.22 3.19 11.31
C SER A 171 1.90 1.79 11.88
N VAL A 172 1.57 1.71 13.18
CA VAL A 172 1.18 0.45 13.83
C VAL A 172 -0.18 -0.05 13.34
N ALA A 173 -1.17 0.84 13.18
CA ALA A 173 -2.48 0.49 12.62
C ALA A 173 -2.37 -0.06 11.18
N GLU A 174 -1.57 0.61 10.34
CA GLU A 174 -1.31 0.19 8.96
C GLU A 174 -0.58 -1.15 8.88
N LEU A 175 0.42 -1.35 9.73
CA LEU A 175 1.20 -2.58 9.79
C LEU A 175 0.31 -3.78 10.12
N ASP A 176 -0.53 -3.65 11.14
CA ASP A 176 -1.37 -4.75 11.61
C ASP A 176 -2.53 -5.01 10.64
N ALA A 177 -3.10 -3.97 10.01
CA ALA A 177 -4.04 -4.15 8.91
C ALA A 177 -3.39 -4.89 7.71
N THR A 178 -2.12 -4.59 7.42
CA THR A 178 -1.36 -5.28 6.36
C THR A 178 -1.16 -6.75 6.70
N VAL A 179 -0.72 -7.07 7.92
CA VAL A 179 -0.50 -8.47 8.35
C VAL A 179 -1.79 -9.29 8.23
N GLN A 180 -2.93 -8.75 8.68
CA GLN A 180 -4.22 -9.44 8.59
C GLN A 180 -4.64 -9.66 7.13
N THR A 181 -4.54 -8.62 6.30
CA THR A 181 -4.92 -8.73 4.87
C THR A 181 -3.98 -9.63 4.07
N TRP A 182 -2.68 -9.64 4.37
CA TRP A 182 -1.73 -10.58 3.73
C TRP A 182 -2.00 -12.03 4.11
N ARG A 183 -2.36 -12.27 5.38
CA ARG A 183 -2.76 -13.61 5.83
C ARG A 183 -3.93 -14.13 5.01
N GLU A 184 -4.94 -13.31 4.78
CA GLU A 184 -6.11 -13.70 3.99
C GLU A 184 -5.80 -13.80 2.48
N LYS A 185 -4.90 -12.97 1.96
CA LYS A 185 -4.41 -13.07 0.57
C LYS A 185 -3.71 -14.38 0.28
N VAL A 186 -2.80 -14.78 1.17
CA VAL A 186 -2.06 -16.04 1.02
C VAL A 186 -3.00 -17.24 1.24
N HIS A 187 -3.96 -17.13 2.17
CA HIS A 187 -4.92 -18.19 2.44
C HIS A 187 -5.90 -18.43 1.29
N SER A 188 -6.55 -17.37 0.81
CA SER A 188 -7.57 -17.45 -0.24
C SER A 188 -6.96 -17.62 -1.64
N ASP A 189 -5.79 -17.00 -1.86
CA ASP A 189 -5.01 -17.08 -3.09
C ASP A 189 -5.85 -16.84 -4.35
N LEU A 190 -6.80 -15.90 -4.28
CA LEU A 190 -7.79 -15.68 -5.34
C LEU A 190 -7.24 -14.91 -6.56
N VAL A 191 -7.79 -15.28 -7.72
CA VAL A 191 -7.50 -14.72 -9.05
C VAL A 191 -7.87 -13.24 -9.18
N ARG A 192 -7.09 -12.50 -9.97
CA ARG A 192 -7.27 -11.05 -10.22
C ARG A 192 -8.19 -10.78 -11.42
N PRO A 193 -8.85 -9.61 -11.48
CA PRO A 193 -9.64 -9.19 -12.64
C PRO A 193 -8.86 -9.27 -13.95
N THR A 194 -7.60 -8.78 -13.96
CA THR A 194 -6.72 -8.82 -15.13
C THR A 194 -6.60 -10.22 -15.72
N THR A 195 -6.37 -11.22 -14.87
CA THR A 195 -6.27 -12.62 -15.29
C THR A 195 -7.58 -13.11 -15.89
N VAL A 196 -8.71 -12.89 -15.20
CA VAL A 196 -10.02 -13.38 -15.66
C VAL A 196 -10.38 -12.77 -17.02
N ILE A 197 -10.17 -11.46 -17.17
CA ILE A 197 -10.51 -10.74 -18.41
C ILE A 197 -9.64 -11.23 -19.58
N GLN A 198 -8.33 -11.39 -19.38
CA GLN A 198 -7.39 -11.79 -20.44
C GLN A 198 -7.66 -13.19 -21.01
N ARG A 199 -8.39 -14.06 -20.31
CA ARG A 199 -8.79 -15.40 -20.78
C ARG A 199 -9.65 -15.35 -22.03
N ALA A 200 -10.39 -14.26 -22.26
CA ALA A 200 -11.23 -14.10 -23.46
C ALA A 200 -10.44 -13.82 -24.75
N GLY A 201 -9.11 -13.72 -24.70
CA GLY A 201 -8.25 -13.73 -25.89
C GLY A 201 -8.52 -12.56 -26.84
N ASP A 202 -8.95 -12.88 -28.07
CA ASP A 202 -9.24 -11.88 -29.12
C ASP A 202 -10.59 -11.18 -29.00
N ARG A 203 -11.40 -11.53 -28.00
CA ARG A 203 -12.68 -10.85 -27.78
C ARG A 203 -12.42 -9.35 -27.59
N LEU A 204 -13.04 -8.52 -28.42
CA LEU A 204 -12.93 -7.07 -28.30
C LEU A 204 -13.76 -6.59 -27.10
N LEU A 205 -13.15 -5.72 -26.29
CA LEU A 205 -13.73 -5.04 -25.15
C LEU A 205 -13.72 -3.54 -25.42
N TYR A 206 -14.81 -2.84 -25.11
CA TYR A 206 -14.86 -1.38 -25.16
C TYR A 206 -14.50 -0.83 -23.77
N THR A 207 -13.26 -0.41 -23.55
CA THR A 207 -12.76 -0.04 -22.22
C THR A 207 -11.53 0.88 -22.27
N TYR A 208 -10.90 1.13 -21.12
CA TYR A 208 -9.62 1.83 -21.02
C TYR A 208 -8.52 1.11 -21.81
N ASN A 209 -7.78 1.85 -22.64
CA ASN A 209 -6.82 1.28 -23.59
C ASN A 209 -5.39 1.10 -23.03
N GLY A 210 -5.16 1.38 -21.74
CA GLY A 210 -3.83 1.32 -21.13
C GLY A 210 -3.06 2.65 -21.11
N ASP A 211 -3.51 3.68 -21.85
CA ASP A 211 -2.89 5.00 -21.84
C ASP A 211 -3.58 5.97 -20.86
N GLN A 212 -2.89 6.33 -19.78
CA GLN A 212 -3.42 7.21 -18.74
C GLN A 212 -3.79 8.61 -19.27
N ALA A 213 -3.13 9.05 -20.35
CA ALA A 213 -3.42 10.31 -21.03
C ALA A 213 -4.71 10.25 -21.87
N SER A 214 -5.23 9.05 -22.15
CA SER A 214 -6.45 8.89 -22.93
C SER A 214 -7.66 9.53 -22.24
N SER A 215 -8.46 10.24 -23.03
CA SER A 215 -9.70 10.90 -22.62
C SER A 215 -10.97 10.13 -22.98
N LYS A 216 -10.84 9.00 -23.69
CA LYS A 216 -11.97 8.15 -24.13
C LYS A 216 -11.61 6.67 -24.07
N PRO A 217 -12.60 5.77 -23.90
CA PRO A 217 -12.38 4.34 -24.07
C PRO A 217 -12.21 3.95 -25.55
N GLU A 218 -11.62 2.78 -25.79
CA GLU A 218 -11.36 2.22 -27.11
C GLU A 218 -11.66 0.72 -27.15
N HIS A 219 -11.74 0.16 -28.35
CA HIS A 219 -11.83 -1.29 -28.53
C HIS A 219 -10.44 -1.91 -28.44
N ILE A 220 -10.22 -2.78 -27.46
CA ILE A 220 -8.98 -3.55 -27.29
C ILE A 220 -9.32 -5.05 -27.23
N ALA A 221 -8.37 -5.90 -27.61
CA ALA A 221 -8.53 -7.33 -27.38
C ALA A 221 -8.40 -7.63 -25.87
N ALA A 222 -9.19 -8.58 -25.35
CA ALA A 222 -9.18 -8.92 -23.94
C ALA A 222 -7.79 -9.36 -23.45
N ARG A 223 -7.00 -10.03 -24.29
CA ARG A 223 -5.60 -10.40 -24.03
C ARG A 223 -4.70 -9.20 -23.69
N ASP A 224 -5.05 -8.00 -24.16
CA ASP A 224 -4.28 -6.76 -23.99
C ASP A 224 -4.84 -5.90 -22.85
N PHE A 225 -5.87 -6.38 -22.15
CA PHE A 225 -6.48 -5.68 -21.03
C PHE A 225 -5.46 -5.35 -19.94
N GLN A 226 -5.50 -4.11 -19.46
CA GLN A 226 -4.74 -3.62 -18.32
C GLN A 226 -5.64 -2.80 -17.38
N THR A 227 -5.35 -2.87 -16.09
CA THR A 227 -5.92 -1.99 -15.07
C THR A 227 -5.35 -0.58 -15.21
N TYR A 228 -6.02 0.43 -14.64
CA TYR A 228 -5.57 1.83 -14.75
C TYR A 228 -4.17 2.06 -14.14
N LEU A 229 -3.92 1.41 -13.00
CA LEU A 229 -2.60 1.28 -12.39
C LEU A 229 -2.11 -0.16 -12.50
N ARG A 230 -0.79 -0.35 -12.45
CA ARG A 230 -0.16 -1.68 -12.52
C ARG A 230 -0.77 -2.63 -11.47
N THR A 231 -1.19 -3.82 -11.90
CA THR A 231 -1.64 -4.88 -10.98
C THR A 231 -0.47 -5.35 -10.11
N MET A 232 -0.60 -5.20 -8.80
CA MET A 232 0.46 -5.59 -7.85
C MET A 232 0.61 -7.12 -7.72
N PRO A 233 1.84 -7.61 -7.45
CA PRO A 233 2.18 -9.03 -7.52
C PRO A 233 1.76 -9.80 -6.25
N HIS A 234 0.45 -9.93 -6.03
CA HIS A 234 -0.14 -10.72 -4.95
C HIS A 234 -1.61 -11.05 -5.25
N ALA A 235 -2.15 -12.03 -4.52
CA ALA A 235 -3.55 -12.46 -4.65
C ALA A 235 -4.56 -11.32 -4.47
N GLU A 236 -5.74 -11.51 -5.07
CA GLU A 236 -6.81 -10.52 -5.16
C GLU A 236 -7.45 -10.23 -3.81
N PHE A 237 -7.97 -11.27 -3.15
CA PHE A 237 -8.85 -11.09 -2.00
C PHE A 237 -8.10 -11.11 -0.67
N PRO A 238 -8.44 -10.24 0.30
CA PRO A 238 -9.31 -9.08 0.21
C PRO A 238 -8.52 -7.84 -0.28
N SER A 239 -9.17 -6.68 -0.43
CA SER A 239 -8.47 -5.44 -0.75
C SER A 239 -7.67 -4.92 0.44
N ALA A 240 -6.34 -5.00 0.37
CA ALA A 240 -5.46 -4.44 1.40
C ALA A 240 -5.63 -2.92 1.50
N SER A 241 -5.72 -2.20 0.37
CA SER A 241 -5.91 -0.75 0.37
C SER A 241 -7.19 -0.32 1.10
N ALA A 242 -8.29 -1.05 0.93
CA ALA A 242 -9.52 -0.79 1.68
C ALA A 242 -9.28 -0.95 3.19
N GLY A 243 -8.67 -2.07 3.59
CA GLY A 243 -8.36 -2.33 5.00
C GLY A 243 -7.43 -1.30 5.64
N LEU A 244 -6.32 -0.93 4.96
CA LEU A 244 -5.39 0.08 5.46
C LEU A 244 -6.07 1.44 5.64
N CYS A 245 -6.88 1.86 4.66
CA CYS A 245 -7.60 3.12 4.75
C CYS A 245 -8.67 3.11 5.86
N THR A 246 -9.35 1.99 6.09
CA THR A 246 -10.27 1.82 7.24
C THR A 246 -9.53 1.94 8.56
N ALA A 247 -8.44 1.18 8.76
CA ALA A 247 -7.67 1.23 10.01
C ALA A 247 -7.07 2.62 10.26
N TYR A 248 -6.59 3.28 9.21
CA TYR A 248 -6.03 4.63 9.30
C TYR A 248 -7.10 5.67 9.66
N ALA A 249 -8.27 5.62 9.03
CA ALA A 249 -9.39 6.51 9.35
C ALA A 249 -9.87 6.34 10.79
N GLU A 250 -10.12 5.09 11.22
CA GLU A 250 -10.48 4.78 12.61
C GLU A 250 -9.45 5.30 13.61
N PHE A 251 -8.16 5.15 13.29
CA PHE A 251 -7.07 5.60 14.15
C PHE A 251 -7.02 7.12 14.28
N VAL A 252 -7.02 7.84 13.14
CA VAL A 252 -6.95 9.30 13.13
C VAL A 252 -8.14 9.90 13.85
N ASP A 253 -9.36 9.42 13.56
CA ASP A 253 -10.57 9.90 14.23
C ASP A 253 -10.52 9.65 15.74
N ALA A 254 -10.23 8.40 16.15
CA ALA A 254 -10.20 8.07 17.57
C ALA A 254 -9.10 8.83 18.33
N LEU A 255 -7.93 9.04 17.72
CA LEU A 255 -6.84 9.78 18.35
C LEU A 255 -7.18 11.26 18.52
N LEU A 256 -7.65 11.92 17.46
CA LEU A 256 -7.94 13.35 17.51
C LEU A 256 -9.15 13.67 18.39
N VAL A 257 -10.18 12.82 18.38
CA VAL A 257 -11.29 12.93 19.34
C VAL A 257 -10.79 12.75 20.77
N GLY A 258 -9.89 11.80 21.01
CA GLY A 258 -9.31 11.56 22.33
C GLY A 258 -8.45 12.71 22.84
N LEU A 259 -7.66 13.36 21.98
CA LEU A 259 -6.74 14.44 22.35
C LEU A 259 -7.40 15.82 22.37
N TYR A 260 -8.28 16.11 21.41
CA TYR A 260 -8.78 17.47 21.15
C TYR A 260 -10.32 17.57 21.16
N GLY A 261 -11.04 16.45 21.29
CA GLY A 261 -12.50 16.43 21.30
C GLY A 261 -13.13 16.62 19.91
N THR A 262 -12.34 16.63 18.84
CA THR A 262 -12.80 16.85 17.46
C THR A 262 -12.16 15.84 16.50
N ALA A 263 -12.91 15.44 15.48
CA ALA A 263 -12.40 14.68 14.34
C ALA A 263 -12.15 15.63 13.15
N LEU A 264 -11.40 15.17 12.15
CA LEU A 264 -11.21 15.94 10.92
C LEU A 264 -12.51 15.96 10.10
N ALA A 265 -12.83 17.12 9.55
CA ALA A 265 -13.98 17.30 8.66
C ALA A 265 -13.60 18.22 7.50
N ASP A 266 -14.36 18.16 6.41
CA ASP A 266 -14.19 19.01 5.23
C ASP A 266 -12.73 19.03 4.71
N ILE A 267 -12.10 17.86 4.66
CA ILE A 267 -10.71 17.66 4.25
C ILE A 267 -10.58 17.98 2.76
N VAL A 268 -9.72 18.94 2.41
CA VAL A 268 -9.53 19.41 1.04
C VAL A 268 -8.13 19.06 0.52
N TYR A 269 -8.04 18.06 -0.34
CA TYR A 269 -6.77 17.69 -0.99
C TYR A 269 -6.55 18.51 -2.27
N PRO A 270 -5.50 19.33 -2.36
CA PRO A 270 -5.18 20.09 -3.57
C PRO A 270 -4.62 19.15 -4.64
N LEU A 271 -5.25 19.07 -5.81
CA LEU A 271 -4.63 18.37 -6.94
C LEU A 271 -3.49 19.25 -7.46
N ARG A 272 -2.27 18.70 -7.43
CA ARG A 272 -1.17 19.29 -8.18
C ARG A 272 -1.55 19.20 -9.67
N GLY A 273 -1.38 20.30 -10.42
CA GLY A 273 -1.46 20.27 -11.88
C GLY A 273 -0.48 19.22 -12.43
N PRO A 274 -0.62 18.78 -13.70
CA PRO A 274 0.16 17.67 -14.23
C PRO A 274 1.66 17.95 -14.06
N SER A 275 2.28 17.38 -13.02
CA SER A 275 3.72 17.35 -12.92
C SER A 275 4.15 16.19 -13.78
N SER A 276 4.99 16.49 -14.77
CA SER A 276 5.62 15.56 -15.69
C SER A 276 6.65 14.65 -14.98
N THR A 277 6.23 14.00 -13.90
CA THR A 277 6.97 12.94 -13.25
C THR A 277 6.06 11.75 -13.28
N THR A 278 6.14 11.04 -14.41
CA THR A 278 5.84 9.62 -14.51
C THR A 278 6.46 8.94 -13.29
N THR A 279 5.67 8.73 -12.23
CA THR A 279 6.00 7.71 -11.26
C THR A 279 5.70 6.42 -11.99
N THR A 280 6.67 5.97 -12.78
CA THR A 280 6.82 4.53 -12.91
C THR A 280 6.86 4.04 -11.47
N SER A 281 5.94 3.15 -11.13
CA SER A 281 6.12 2.18 -10.06
C SER A 281 7.36 1.36 -10.43
N SER A 282 8.51 2.01 -10.32
CA SER A 282 9.81 1.41 -10.39
C SER A 282 10.03 0.91 -8.98
N MET A 283 10.24 -0.39 -8.88
CA MET A 283 10.86 -1.03 -7.73
C MET A 283 11.92 -0.09 -7.15
N PRO A 284 12.03 0.06 -5.81
CA PRO A 284 13.17 0.76 -5.24
C PRO A 284 14.43 0.15 -5.86
N GLN A 285 15.18 0.95 -6.62
CA GLN A 285 16.49 0.53 -7.07
C GLN A 285 17.28 0.15 -5.82
N GLY A 286 17.95 -1.00 -5.89
CA GLY A 286 18.59 -1.63 -4.76
C GLY A 286 19.41 -0.67 -3.92
N LEU A 287 19.40 -0.91 -2.62
CA LEU A 287 20.35 -0.36 -1.66
C LEU A 287 21.76 -0.38 -2.28
N PRO A 288 22.49 0.74 -2.30
CA PRO A 288 23.91 0.70 -2.65
C PRO A 288 24.60 -0.19 -1.61
N GLY A 289 25.23 -1.27 -2.08
CA GLY A 289 26.14 -2.05 -1.27
C GLY A 289 27.18 -1.13 -0.66
N GLY A 290 27.35 -1.23 0.65
CA GLY A 290 28.42 -0.51 1.35
C GLY A 290 29.76 -1.05 0.89
N ASP A 291 30.56 -0.19 0.25
CA ASP A 291 32.00 -0.26 0.44
C ASP A 291 32.38 0.70 1.58
N GLY A 292 33.27 0.21 2.44
CA GLY A 292 33.81 1.00 3.52
C GLY A 292 34.90 1.90 3.00
N SER A 293 34.67 3.21 3.01
CA SER A 293 35.73 4.18 3.26
C SER A 293 35.16 5.50 3.78
N VAL A 294 35.36 5.73 5.07
CA VAL A 294 35.17 7.04 5.70
C VAL A 294 36.31 7.93 5.20
N GLN A 295 36.02 8.88 4.32
CA GLN A 295 36.89 10.02 4.05
C GLN A 295 36.12 11.31 4.37
N GLY A 296 36.66 12.08 5.31
CA GLY A 296 36.06 13.32 5.81
C GLY A 296 35.97 14.44 4.76
N PRO A 297 35.26 15.52 5.07
CA PRO A 297 35.03 16.59 4.10
C PRO A 297 36.31 17.43 3.89
N PRO A 298 36.67 17.79 2.65
CA PRO A 298 37.72 18.77 2.43
C PRO A 298 37.20 20.18 2.74
N ARG A 299 38.04 20.96 3.44
CA ARG A 299 37.87 22.40 3.69
C ARG A 299 38.34 23.24 2.49
N ASN A 300 37.66 24.38 2.34
CA ASN A 300 38.07 25.68 1.79
C ASN A 300 38.08 25.95 0.27
N GLY A 301 37.49 27.11 -0.09
CA GLY A 301 37.82 27.88 -1.29
C GLY A 301 36.81 29.01 -1.58
N GLY A 302 37.17 30.27 -1.31
CA GLY A 302 36.32 31.45 -1.46
C GLY A 302 36.18 31.98 -2.90
N GLY A 303 35.07 32.69 -3.15
CA GLY A 303 34.76 33.44 -4.37
C GLY A 303 33.60 34.44 -4.12
N PRO A 304 33.48 35.53 -4.90
CA PRO A 304 33.01 36.84 -4.42
C PRO A 304 31.49 36.94 -4.22
N GLN A 305 31.09 37.69 -3.17
CA GLN A 305 29.71 38.01 -2.81
C GLN A 305 29.09 38.95 -3.85
N GLY A 306 28.07 38.45 -4.58
CA GLY A 306 27.16 39.29 -5.37
C GLY A 306 26.20 40.09 -4.46
N PRO A 307 25.54 41.14 -4.99
CA PRO A 307 24.75 42.07 -4.19
C PRO A 307 23.53 41.39 -3.53
N PRO A 308 23.03 41.92 -2.40
CA PRO A 308 21.99 41.28 -1.61
C PRO A 308 20.70 41.11 -2.44
N ARG A 309 20.26 39.87 -2.59
CA ARG A 309 18.95 39.54 -3.17
C ARG A 309 17.87 40.16 -2.27
N GLY A 310 16.93 40.88 -2.89
CA GLY A 310 15.72 41.38 -2.24
C GLY A 310 14.87 40.26 -1.63
N PRO A 311 13.77 40.60 -0.94
CA PRO A 311 12.97 39.64 -0.19
C PRO A 311 12.52 38.48 -1.09
N PRO A 312 12.47 37.24 -0.55
CA PRO A 312 12.19 36.05 -1.34
C PRO A 312 10.85 36.20 -2.06
N ALA A 313 10.88 36.04 -3.38
CA ALA A 313 9.70 35.89 -4.21
C ALA A 313 8.82 34.76 -3.63
N SER A 314 7.52 35.03 -3.56
CA SER A 314 6.46 34.08 -3.23
C SER A 314 6.74 32.71 -3.83
N ASN A 315 6.65 31.66 -3.01
CA ASN A 315 6.83 30.26 -3.38
C ASN A 315 6.09 29.92 -4.71
N PRO A 316 6.79 29.64 -5.81
CA PRO A 316 6.16 29.33 -7.10
C PRO A 316 5.48 27.95 -7.13
N ASN A 317 5.54 27.16 -6.04
CA ASN A 317 4.97 25.82 -5.92
C ASN A 317 3.73 25.76 -5.00
N GLY A 318 3.14 26.90 -4.61
CA GLY A 318 1.80 26.90 -4.01
C GLY A 318 0.74 26.47 -5.04
N PRO A 319 -0.30 25.70 -4.67
CA PRO A 319 -1.38 25.39 -5.61
C PRO A 319 -1.99 26.70 -6.11
N ALA A 320 -2.01 26.87 -7.43
CA ALA A 320 -2.59 28.06 -8.06
C ALA A 320 -4.04 28.26 -7.59
N HIS A 321 -4.44 29.52 -7.36
CA HIS A 321 -5.84 29.85 -7.12
C HIS A 321 -6.69 29.31 -8.30
N GLY A 322 -7.56 28.33 -8.03
CA GLY A 322 -8.37 27.63 -9.04
C GLY A 322 -7.91 26.22 -9.42
N ALA A 323 -6.85 25.68 -8.81
CA ALA A 323 -6.47 24.27 -8.99
C ALA A 323 -7.62 23.36 -8.54
N PRO A 324 -7.93 22.28 -9.31
CA PRO A 324 -8.98 21.35 -8.94
C PRO A 324 -8.65 20.69 -7.59
N ARG A 325 -9.69 20.37 -6.81
CA ARG A 325 -9.55 19.87 -5.44
C ARG A 325 -10.39 18.62 -5.27
N LEU A 326 -9.90 17.71 -4.45
CA LEU A 326 -10.71 16.61 -3.93
C LEU A 326 -11.23 17.01 -2.56
N HIS A 327 -12.53 16.82 -2.35
CA HIS A 327 -13.20 17.16 -1.11
C HIS A 327 -13.65 15.87 -0.44
N PHE A 328 -13.28 15.70 0.82
CA PHE A 328 -13.71 14.59 1.66
C PHE A 328 -14.42 15.15 2.88
N LYS A 329 -15.65 14.71 3.13
CA LYS A 329 -16.48 15.13 4.25
C LYS A 329 -15.80 14.85 5.59
N ASP A 330 -15.20 13.68 5.70
CA ASP A 330 -14.57 13.15 6.91
C ASP A 330 -13.60 12.00 6.53
N MET A 331 -12.90 11.45 7.53
CA MET A 331 -12.00 10.32 7.35
C MET A 331 -12.72 9.05 6.90
N GLN A 332 -13.98 8.84 7.31
CA GLN A 332 -14.78 7.70 6.87
C GLN A 332 -15.04 7.75 5.36
N GLN A 333 -15.48 8.89 4.83
CA GLN A 333 -15.68 9.04 3.38
C GLN A 333 -14.37 8.86 2.63
N MET A 334 -13.25 9.33 3.18
CA MET A 334 -11.93 9.09 2.58
C MET A 334 -11.59 7.59 2.53
N ALA A 335 -11.90 6.83 3.59
CA ALA A 335 -11.71 5.39 3.62
C ALA A 335 -12.61 4.64 2.61
N ASP A 336 -13.88 5.03 2.52
CA ASP A 336 -14.84 4.45 1.58
C ASP A 336 -14.38 4.68 0.13
N LEU A 337 -13.99 5.91 -0.21
CA LEU A 337 -13.49 6.26 -1.55
C LEU A 337 -12.13 5.60 -1.85
N CYS A 338 -11.30 5.38 -0.83
CA CYS A 338 -10.08 4.61 -0.95
C CYS A 338 -10.35 3.17 -1.38
N GLY A 339 -11.35 2.51 -0.78
CA GLY A 339 -11.83 1.21 -1.22
C GLY A 339 -12.39 1.23 -2.65
N GLU A 340 -13.34 2.12 -2.91
CA GLU A 340 -14.00 2.27 -4.22
C GLU A 340 -13.03 2.54 -5.38
N SER A 341 -11.96 3.30 -5.12
CA SER A 341 -10.94 3.57 -6.13
C SER A 341 -10.26 2.31 -6.66
N ARG A 342 -10.26 1.22 -5.89
CA ARG A 342 -9.72 -0.07 -6.34
C ARG A 342 -10.62 -0.74 -7.38
N LEU A 343 -11.93 -0.49 -7.31
CA LEU A 343 -12.92 -0.91 -8.30
C LEU A 343 -12.85 -0.05 -9.56
N TRP A 344 -12.77 1.28 -9.40
CA TRP A 344 -12.69 2.20 -10.54
C TRP A 344 -11.47 1.95 -11.42
N GLY A 345 -10.33 1.59 -10.82
CA GLY A 345 -9.12 1.24 -11.55
C GLY A 345 -9.03 -0.21 -12.03
N GLY A 346 -10.07 -1.04 -11.76
CA GLY A 346 -10.16 -2.44 -12.19
C GLY A 346 -9.24 -3.42 -11.46
N MET A 347 -8.66 -3.04 -10.32
CA MET A 347 -7.65 -3.85 -9.61
C MET A 347 -8.25 -4.97 -8.74
N HIS A 348 -9.52 -4.82 -8.38
CA HIS A 348 -10.24 -5.68 -7.44
C HIS A 348 -11.67 -5.94 -7.90
N PHE A 349 -12.21 -7.09 -7.47
CA PHE A 349 -13.63 -7.40 -7.61
C PHE A 349 -14.46 -6.78 -6.49
N THR A 350 -15.77 -6.68 -6.70
CA THR A 350 -16.66 -5.87 -5.87
C THR A 350 -16.67 -6.33 -4.41
N ALA A 351 -16.70 -7.65 -4.15
CA ALA A 351 -16.71 -8.18 -2.78
C ALA A 351 -15.39 -7.99 -2.00
N ALA A 352 -14.26 -7.79 -2.69
CA ALA A 352 -12.95 -7.68 -2.03
C ALA A 352 -12.79 -6.39 -1.21
N VAL A 353 -13.46 -5.31 -1.61
CA VAL A 353 -13.39 -4.00 -0.93
C VAL A 353 -14.02 -4.04 0.48
N PRO A 354 -15.31 -4.38 0.64
CA PRO A 354 -15.91 -4.46 1.98
C PRO A 354 -15.25 -5.55 2.85
N ALA A 355 -14.78 -6.65 2.27
CA ALA A 355 -14.03 -7.66 3.00
C ALA A 355 -12.71 -7.12 3.59
N GLY A 356 -12.00 -6.27 2.84
CA GLY A 356 -10.79 -5.61 3.32
C GLY A 356 -11.06 -4.68 4.49
N ALA A 357 -12.12 -3.88 4.39
CA ALA A 357 -12.58 -2.99 5.46
C ALA A 357 -12.99 -3.76 6.72
N GLU A 358 -13.79 -4.83 6.58
CA GLU A 358 -14.22 -5.66 7.71
C GLU A 358 -13.04 -6.31 8.44
N LEU A 359 -12.04 -6.80 7.69
CA LEU A 359 -10.86 -7.38 8.29
C LEU A 359 -10.06 -6.35 9.10
N ALA A 360 -10.01 -5.10 8.64
CA ALA A 360 -9.32 -4.01 9.32
C ALA A 360 -10.13 -3.32 10.42
N LYS A 361 -11.43 -3.58 10.51
CA LYS A 361 -12.33 -2.95 11.48
C LYS A 361 -11.85 -3.10 12.92
N GLY A 362 -11.82 -2.00 13.65
CA GLY A 362 -11.37 -1.90 15.04
C GLY A 362 -9.85 -1.90 15.24
N ILE A 363 -9.04 -2.12 14.18
CA ILE A 363 -7.58 -2.06 14.29
C ILE A 363 -7.12 -0.63 14.60
N GLY A 364 -7.77 0.39 14.03
CA GLY A 364 -7.40 1.77 14.29
C GLY A 364 -7.66 2.19 15.74
N THR A 365 -8.82 1.81 16.28
CA THR A 365 -9.14 2.05 17.71
C THR A 365 -8.20 1.29 18.64
N ALA A 366 -7.87 0.03 18.30
CA ALA A 366 -6.88 -0.74 19.07
C ALA A 366 -5.51 -0.06 19.06
N ALA A 367 -5.11 0.57 17.95
CA ALA A 367 -3.85 1.31 17.87
C ALA A 367 -3.84 2.53 18.80
N VAL A 368 -4.95 3.27 18.93
CA VAL A 368 -5.08 4.36 19.90
C VAL A 368 -4.92 3.85 21.33
N GLN A 369 -5.59 2.75 21.68
CA GLN A 369 -5.43 2.12 22.98
C GLN A 369 -3.96 1.75 23.23
N TYR A 370 -3.33 1.07 22.28
CA TYR A 370 -1.94 0.61 22.39
C TYR A 370 -0.96 1.77 22.65
N ILE A 371 -1.05 2.86 21.88
CA ILE A 371 -0.13 4.00 22.05
C ILE A 371 -0.42 4.79 23.31
N THR A 372 -1.66 4.79 23.79
CA THR A 372 -2.05 5.47 25.03
C THR A 372 -1.50 4.72 26.25
N GLU A 373 -1.59 3.40 26.25
CA GLU A 373 -0.95 2.54 27.27
C GLU A 373 0.57 2.69 27.27
N LEU A 374 1.20 2.75 26.08
CA LEU A 374 2.63 3.01 25.96
C LEU A 374 3.02 4.37 26.55
N ARG A 375 2.21 5.41 26.31
CA ARG A 375 2.42 6.76 26.84
C ARG A 375 2.26 6.80 28.36
N ALA A 376 1.28 6.11 28.91
CA ALA A 376 1.03 6.02 30.35
C ALA A 376 2.15 5.28 31.11
N GLY A 377 3.00 4.52 30.40
CA GLY A 377 4.08 3.74 30.98
C GLY A 377 3.65 2.33 31.40
N ASP A 378 2.43 1.90 31.05
CA ASP A 378 1.82 0.65 31.54
C ASP A 378 2.38 -0.61 30.85
N THR A 379 3.02 -0.49 29.69
CA THR A 379 3.39 -1.67 28.86
C THR A 379 4.83 -1.69 28.33
N TRP A 380 5.74 -0.85 28.85
CA TRP A 380 7.16 -0.90 28.48
C TRP A 380 7.93 -2.03 29.19
N GLU A 381 7.36 -3.23 29.23
CA GLU A 381 8.05 -4.49 29.55
C GLU A 381 8.19 -5.34 28.29
N GLY A 382 9.11 -4.95 27.41
CA GLY A 382 9.53 -5.73 26.25
C GLY A 382 11.03 -6.02 26.31
N PRO A 383 11.60 -6.85 25.41
CA PRO A 383 13.03 -7.14 25.40
C PRO A 383 13.96 -5.92 25.24
N PHE A 384 13.41 -4.74 24.90
CA PHE A 384 14.11 -3.46 24.90
C PHE A 384 14.13 -2.72 26.25
N SER A 385 13.26 -3.08 27.19
CA SER A 385 13.21 -2.48 28.54
C SER A 385 14.20 -3.11 29.52
N GLN A 386 14.74 -4.28 29.18
CA GLN A 386 15.76 -4.99 29.97
C GLN A 386 17.18 -4.42 29.80
N ASN A 387 17.39 -3.47 28.88
CA ASN A 387 18.64 -2.72 28.74
C ASN A 387 18.60 -1.35 29.44
N ARG A 388 17.85 -1.22 30.56
CA ARG A 388 17.87 -0.02 31.43
C ARG A 388 19.12 0.11 32.32
N ALA A 389 20.22 -0.56 31.94
CA ALA A 389 21.54 -0.36 32.53
C ALA A 389 22.53 0.17 31.49
N ALA A 390 22.19 1.29 30.85
CA ALA A 390 23.19 2.17 30.26
C ALA A 390 22.83 3.59 30.69
N ASP A 391 23.67 4.14 31.55
CA ASP A 391 23.72 5.52 31.99
C ASP A 391 23.32 6.52 30.88
N TRP A 392 22.11 7.08 30.99
CA TRP A 392 21.60 8.18 30.15
C TRP A 392 21.89 9.56 30.79
N SER A 393 22.94 9.69 31.60
CA SER A 393 23.39 11.02 32.01
C SER A 393 23.73 11.82 30.75
N ARG A 394 22.93 12.85 30.52
CA ARG A 394 23.11 13.78 29.40
C ARG A 394 24.53 14.35 29.52
N PRO A 395 25.40 14.24 28.50
CA PRO A 395 26.61 15.03 28.48
C PRO A 395 26.20 16.50 28.56
N ALA A 396 26.67 17.21 29.58
CA ALA A 396 26.54 18.65 29.63
C ALA A 396 27.26 19.21 28.39
N CYS A 397 26.57 20.02 27.59
CA CYS A 397 27.21 20.77 26.52
C CYS A 397 28.33 21.63 27.13
N GLN A 398 29.58 21.33 26.78
CA GLN A 398 30.73 22.21 26.98
C GLN A 398 31.00 22.99 25.70
#